data_AF-A0ABD5Y4M3-F1
#
_entry.id   AF-A0ABD5Y4M3-F1
#
_cell.length_a   1.000
_cell.length_b   1.000
_cell.length_c   1.000
_cell.angle_alpha   90.00
_cell.angle_beta   90.00
_cell.angle_gamma   90.00
#
_symmetry.space_group_name_H-M   'P 1'
#
loop_
_entity.id
_entity.type
_entity.pdbx_description
1 polymer ?
#
loop_
_entity_poly.entity_id
_entity_poly.type
_entity_poly.pdbx_seq_one_letter_code
_entity_poly.pdbx_strand_id
1 'polypeptide(L)' 'MTLNELTDILDENPAVEDYDVKDDGVRFWVGVRAYKEAKQAVVDDIEALDGVELTREKNENDWLWYSASVPQ' A
#
# COMPACT_ATOMS: atom_id res chain seq x y z
N MET A 1 8.17 -1.69 12.74
CA MET A 1 7.22 -0.66 12.31
C MET A 1 5.91 -0.86 13.03
N THR A 2 5.12 0.20 13.22
CA THR A 2 3.75 0.15 13.73
C THR A 2 2.74 0.43 12.62
N LEU A 3 1.49 0.02 12.84
CA LEU A 3 0.40 0.26 11.89
C LEU A 3 0.18 1.75 11.59
N ASN A 4 0.46 2.63 12.57
CA ASN A 4 0.39 4.09 12.40
C ASN A 4 1.41 4.63 11.38
N GLU A 5 2.65 4.12 11.37
CA GLU A 5 3.67 4.57 10.42
C GLU A 5 3.32 4.15 9.00
N LEU A 6 2.76 2.95 8.83
CA LEU A 6 2.29 2.47 7.54
C LEU A 6 1.14 3.32 7.00
N THR A 7 0.18 3.69 7.84
CA THR A 7 -0.93 4.58 7.40
C THR A 7 -0.45 5.98 7.06
N ASP A 8 0.57 6.51 7.75
CA ASP A 8 1.15 7.83 7.45
C ASP A 8 1.75 7.85 6.04
N ILE A 9 2.50 6.81 5.69
CA ILE A 9 3.07 6.63 4.34
C ILE A 9 1.97 6.51 3.30
N LEU A 10 0.90 5.76 3.59
CA LEU A 10 -0.23 5.62 2.65
C LEU A 10 -0.95 6.96 2.45
N ASP A 11 -1.12 7.77 3.50
CA ASP A 11 -1.70 9.12 3.42
C ASP A 11 -0.81 10.10 2.64
N GLU A 12 0.51 10.00 2.79
CA GLU A 12 1.47 10.84 2.04
C GLU A 12 1.62 10.43 0.57
N ASN A 13 1.14 9.23 0.20
CA ASN A 13 1.28 8.70 -1.15
C ASN A 13 0.07 9.07 -2.05
N PRO A 14 0.23 10.00 -3.01
CA PRO A 14 -0.89 10.48 -3.84
C PRO A 14 -1.43 9.44 -4.83
N ALA A 15 -0.80 8.26 -4.92
CA ALA A 15 -1.28 7.15 -5.73
C ALA A 15 -2.27 6.24 -4.98
N VAL A 16 -2.19 6.26 -3.65
CA VAL A 16 -3.12 5.53 -2.78
C VAL A 16 -4.40 6.34 -2.74
N GLU A 17 -5.48 5.72 -3.19
CA GLU A 17 -6.76 6.41 -3.26
C GLU A 17 -7.60 6.14 -2.02
N ASP A 18 -7.40 4.98 -1.39
CA ASP A 18 -7.98 4.65 -0.10
C ASP A 18 -7.27 3.44 0.52
N TYR A 19 -7.51 3.24 1.81
CA TYR A 19 -7.04 2.09 2.56
C TYR A 19 -7.98 1.70 3.69
N ASP A 20 -7.91 0.43 4.07
CA ASP A 20 -8.69 -0.21 5.10
C ASP A 20 -7.74 -0.89 6.10
N VAL A 21 -7.81 -0.43 7.34
CA VAL A 21 -6.99 -0.94 8.45
C VAL A 21 -7.64 -2.21 9.02
N LYS A 22 -6.86 -3.28 9.11
CA LYS A 22 -7.23 -4.57 9.71
C LYS A 22 -6.41 -4.82 10.98
N ASP A 23 -6.86 -5.76 11.81
CA ASP A 23 -6.15 -6.16 13.03
C ASP A 23 -4.73 -6.70 12.76
N ASP A 24 -4.48 -7.24 11.56
CA ASP A 24 -3.21 -7.84 11.14
C ASP A 24 -2.39 -7.00 10.15
N GLY A 25 -2.88 -5.81 9.76
CA GLY A 25 -2.19 -4.96 8.78
C GLY A 25 -3.08 -3.93 8.10
N VAL A 26 -2.71 -3.51 6.90
CA VAL A 26 -3.46 -2.53 6.09
C VAL A 26 -3.68 -3.08 4.70
N ARG A 27 -4.91 -2.94 4.21
CA ARG A 27 -5.28 -3.24 2.83
C ARG A 27 -5.54 -1.95 2.09
N PHE A 28 -4.85 -1.68 1.00
CA PHE A 28 -5.02 -0.43 0.26
C PHE A 28 -5.12 -0.68 -1.23
N TRP A 29 -5.66 0.30 -1.96
CA TRP A 29 -5.71 0.23 -3.41
C TRP A 29 -5.13 1.46 -4.09
N VAL A 30 -4.53 1.19 -5.23
CA VAL A 30 -3.77 2.16 -6.02
C VAL A 30 -4.44 2.28 -7.38
N GLY A 31 -4.78 3.50 -7.77
CA GLY A 31 -5.42 3.78 -9.06
C GLY A 31 -4.49 3.52 -10.24
N VAL A 32 -4.91 2.69 -11.20
CA VAL A 32 -4.18 2.33 -12.43
C VAL A 32 -4.11 3.50 -13.44
N ARG A 33 -4.81 4.61 -13.17
CA ARG A 33 -4.63 5.86 -13.93
C ARG A 33 -3.51 6.76 -13.39
N ALA A 34 -3.22 6.74 -12.09
CA ALA A 34 -2.09 7.46 -11.48
C ALA A 34 -0.73 6.75 -11.70
N TYR A 35 -0.70 5.74 -12.56
CA TYR A 35 -0.04 4.45 -12.29
C TYR A 35 1.25 4.17 -13.01
N LYS A 36 1.54 4.84 -14.12
CA LYS A 36 2.74 4.50 -14.87
C LYS A 36 4.02 4.91 -14.15
N GLU A 37 3.95 5.93 -13.29
CA GLU A 37 5.11 6.44 -12.55
C GLU A 37 4.96 6.22 -11.05
N ALA A 38 3.77 6.44 -10.47
CA ALA A 38 3.59 6.39 -9.02
C ALA A 38 3.54 4.96 -8.45
N LYS A 39 3.18 3.95 -9.25
CA LYS A 39 3.12 2.55 -8.79
C LYS A 39 4.46 2.04 -8.31
N GLN A 40 5.53 2.31 -9.08
CA GLN A 40 6.86 1.84 -8.74
C GLN A 40 7.32 2.53 -7.46
N ALA A 41 7.10 3.86 -7.35
CA ALA A 41 7.44 4.62 -6.14
C ALA A 41 6.72 4.11 -4.88
N VAL A 42 5.39 3.92 -4.91
CA VAL A 42 4.64 3.43 -3.74
C VAL A 42 5.05 2.02 -3.34
N VAL A 43 5.26 1.14 -4.33
CA VAL A 43 5.70 -0.23 -4.05
C VAL A 43 7.13 -0.24 -3.52
N ASP A 44 8.06 0.49 -4.12
CA ASP A 44 9.43 0.63 -3.63
C ASP A 44 9.48 1.30 -2.24
N ASP A 45 8.66 2.33 -1.97
CA ASP A 45 8.59 2.99 -0.66
C ASP A 45 8.09 2.02 0.41
N ILE A 46 7.09 1.18 0.09
CA ILE A 46 6.56 0.18 1.02
C ILE A 46 7.52 -1.03 1.15
N GLU A 47 8.14 -1.49 0.06
CA GLU A 47 9.19 -2.53 0.09
C GLU A 47 10.45 -2.03 0.80
N ALA A 48 10.71 -0.71 0.81
CA ALA A 48 11.77 -0.09 1.59
C ALA A 48 11.44 -0.02 3.09
N LEU A 49 10.19 -0.29 3.50
CA LEU A 49 9.83 -0.39 4.90
C LEU A 49 10.29 -1.74 5.46
N ASP A 50 11.38 -1.68 6.22
CA ASP A 50 11.98 -2.84 6.88
C ASP A 50 10.94 -3.57 7.74
N GLY A 51 10.63 -4.81 7.34
CA GLY A 51 9.70 -5.69 8.03
C GLY A 51 8.24 -5.62 7.60
N VAL A 52 7.88 -4.85 6.57
CA VAL A 52 6.52 -4.88 5.99
C VAL A 52 6.48 -5.85 4.82
N GLU A 53 5.60 -6.85 4.88
CA GLU A 53 5.38 -7.74 3.73
C GLU A 53 4.24 -7.20 2.87
N LEU A 54 4.57 -6.75 1.65
CA LEU A 54 3.60 -6.28 0.68
C LEU A 54 3.15 -7.42 -0.24
N THR A 55 1.88 -7.79 -0.14
CA THR A 55 1.25 -8.79 -1.01
C THR A 55 0.30 -8.10 -2.00
N ARG A 56 0.49 -8.38 -3.29
CA ARG A 56 -0.44 -7.93 -4.33
C ARG A 56 -1.59 -8.94 -4.45
N GLU A 57 -2.82 -8.49 -4.23
CA GLU A 57 -3.98 -9.37 -4.21
C GLU A 57 -4.65 -9.52 -5.57
N LYS A 58 -5.07 -8.41 -6.19
CA LYS A 58 -5.80 -8.44 -7.48
C LYS A 58 -5.67 -7.15 -8.28
N ASN A 59 -5.97 -7.25 -9.58
CA ASN A 59 -6.14 -6.12 -10.49
C ASN A 59 -7.58 -6.12 -11.00
N GLU A 60 -8.33 -5.04 -10.78
CA GLU A 60 -9.73 -4.94 -11.18
C GLU A 60 -10.08 -3.50 -11.58
N ASN A 61 -10.67 -3.31 -12.77
CA ASN A 61 -11.20 -2.01 -13.23
C ASN A 61 -10.25 -0.83 -13.10
N ASP A 62 -8.99 -0.98 -13.51
CA ASP A 62 -7.96 0.05 -13.30
C ASP A 62 -7.66 0.32 -11.82
N TRP A 63 -7.74 -0.70 -10.96
CA TRP A 63 -7.30 -0.66 -9.57
C TRP A 63 -6.39 -1.83 -9.24
N LEU A 64 -5.29 -1.56 -8.54
CA LEU A 64 -4.50 -2.61 -7.91
C LEU A 64 -4.75 -2.65 -6.43
N TRP A 65 -5.03 -3.85 -5.94
CA TRP A 65 -5.24 -4.13 -4.54
C TRP A 65 -3.98 -4.71 -3.94
N TYR A 66 -3.57 -4.15 -2.81
CA TYR A 66 -2.41 -4.56 -2.04
C TYR A 66 -2.80 -4.74 -0.57
N SER A 67 -2.11 -5.67 0.09
CA SER A 67 -2.17 -5.87 1.52
C SER A 67 -0.76 -5.81 2.08
N ALA A 68 -0.55 -4.98 3.09
CA ALA A 68 0.69 -4.84 3.82
C ALA A 68 0.48 -5.35 5.25
N SER A 69 1.23 -6.36 5.64
CA SER A 69 1.17 -6.93 6.99
C SER A 69 2.35 -6.42 7.82
N VAL A 70 2.06 -5.98 9.05
CA VAL A 70 3.06 -5.50 10.00
C VAL A 70 3.27 -6.60 11.07
N PRO A 71 4.50 -7.10 11.27
CA PRO A 71 4.77 -8.11 12.30
C PRO A 71 4.51 -7.55 13.69
N GLN A 72 3.81 -8.33 14.52
CA GLN A 72 3.45 -7.98 15.91
C GLN A 72 4.62 -8.15 16.89
#